data_AF-A0A7X7HYZ4-F1
#
_entry.id   AF-A0A7X7HYZ4-F1
#
_cell.length_a   1.000
_cell.length_b   1.000
_cell.length_c   1.000
_cell.angle_alpha   90.00
_cell.angle_beta   90.00
_cell.angle_gamma   90.00
#
_symmetry.space_group_name_H-M   'P 1'
#
loop_
_entity.id
_entity.type
_entity.pdbx_description
1 polymer ?
#
loop_
_entity_poly.entity_id
_entity_poly.type
_entity_poly.pdbx_seq_one_letter_code
_entity_poly.pdbx_strand_id
1 'polypeptide(L)'
;MYLFSFYRMIVSVLLGALCWFFIFHTWWSWVLITILSRIIWYIVEHALLNVQISKDFRVHETSFKQLYGPYGIRLINKSETDAIVRRELAEVFTRSMKKLAKTVEQLEMMDTLFKAGMRPDGDTYLLHDLKLKYGKHRLDNETSK
;
A
#
# COMPACT_ATOMS: atom_id res chain seq x y z
N MET A 1 -0.80 0.58 15.70
CA MET A 1 -1.77 1.36 14.90
C MET A 1 -2.84 2.07 15.74
N TYR A 2 -3.30 1.51 16.88
CA TYR A 2 -4.30 2.17 17.76
C TYR A 2 -3.78 3.39 18.56
N LEU A 3 -2.53 3.39 19.01
CA LEU A 3 -1.95 4.51 19.78
C LEU A 3 -1.92 5.84 18.99
N PHE A 4 -1.71 5.78 17.68
CA PHE A 4 -1.78 6.97 16.82
C PHE A 4 -3.22 7.46 16.62
N SER A 5 -4.23 6.59 16.72
CA SER A 5 -5.64 6.98 16.57
C SER A 5 -6.10 7.88 17.72
N PHE A 6 -5.69 7.57 18.95
CA PHE A 6 -6.02 8.36 20.13
C PHE A 6 -5.37 9.75 20.09
N TYR A 7 -4.09 9.81 19.69
CA TYR A 7 -3.38 11.07 19.49
C TYR A 7 -4.00 11.93 18.39
N ARG A 8 -4.41 11.33 17.27
CA ARG A 8 -5.10 12.03 16.17
C ARG A 8 -6.43 12.65 16.62
N MET A 9 -7.18 11.95 17.47
CA MET A 9 -8.42 12.51 18.05
C MET A 9 -8.13 13.72 18.94
N ILE A 10 -7.18 13.61 19.86
CA ILE A 10 -6.84 14.69 20.80
C ILE A 10 -6.35 15.93 20.04
N VAL A 11 -5.48 15.77 19.05
CA VAL A 11 -4.95 16.88 18.24
C VAL A 11 -6.07 17.55 17.43
N SER A 12 -6.99 16.78 16.84
CA SER A 12 -8.13 17.35 16.11
C SER A 12 -9.07 18.17 17.01
N VAL A 13 -9.31 17.70 18.24
CA VAL A 13 -10.15 18.39 19.22
C VAL A 13 -9.48 19.66 19.76
N LEU A 14 -8.17 19.61 20.01
CA LEU A 14 -7.36 20.77 20.40
C LEU A 14 -7.33 21.85 19.32
N LEU A 15 -7.15 21.47 18.06
CA LEU A 15 -7.20 22.40 16.92
C LEU A 15 -8.55 23.09 16.79
N GLY A 16 -9.64 22.33 16.97
CA GLY A 16 -10.98 22.89 17.05
C GLY A 16 -11.09 23.90 18.20
N ALA A 17 -10.64 23.52 19.41
CA ALA A 17 -10.78 24.34 20.61
C ALA A 17 -9.98 25.66 20.50
N LEU A 18 -8.78 25.60 19.93
CA LEU A 18 -7.97 26.78 19.62
C LEU A 18 -8.68 27.71 18.63
N CYS A 19 -9.27 27.18 17.56
CA CYS A 19 -9.97 28.02 16.58
C CYS A 19 -11.27 28.63 17.12
N TRP A 20 -11.99 27.93 18.01
CA TRP A 20 -13.15 28.48 18.71
C TRP A 20 -12.77 29.68 19.59
N PHE A 21 -11.64 29.61 20.28
CA PHE A 21 -11.17 30.66 21.16
C PHE A 21 -10.70 31.92 20.41
N PHE A 22 -10.08 31.75 19.24
CA PHE A 22 -9.43 32.86 18.51
C PHE A 22 -10.22 33.47 17.34
N ILE A 23 -11.11 32.71 16.67
CA ILE A 23 -11.63 33.13 15.35
C ILE A 23 -13.15 33.23 15.32
N PHE A 24 -13.86 32.20 15.81
CA PHE A 24 -15.33 32.14 15.74
C PHE A 24 -15.91 31.58 17.04
N HIS A 25 -16.58 32.44 17.81
CA HIS A 25 -17.28 32.11 19.05
C HIS A 25 -18.59 31.32 18.85
N THR A 26 -18.64 30.49 17.80
CA THR A 26 -19.81 29.68 17.44
C THR A 26 -19.44 28.22 17.63
N TRP A 27 -20.24 27.47 18.39
CA TRP A 27 -19.97 26.03 18.63
C TRP A 27 -19.85 25.19 17.33
N TRP A 28 -20.50 25.63 16.25
CA TRP A 28 -20.37 25.03 14.91
C TRP A 28 -18.97 25.14 14.31
N SER A 29 -18.20 26.19 14.61
CA SER A 29 -16.83 26.36 14.11
C SER A 29 -15.91 25.28 14.66
N TRP A 30 -16.08 24.92 15.93
CA TRP A 30 -15.36 23.84 16.59
C TRP A 30 -15.58 22.50 15.88
N VAL A 31 -16.85 22.12 15.68
CA VAL A 31 -17.23 20.85 15.04
C VAL A 31 -16.70 20.79 13.61
N LEU A 32 -16.90 21.83 12.80
CA LEU A 32 -16.42 21.86 11.41
C LEU A 32 -14.90 21.72 11.31
N ILE A 33 -14.15 22.39 12.18
CA ILE A 33 -12.69 22.35 12.15
C ILE A 33 -12.15 20.99 12.60
N THR A 34 -12.77 20.35 13.60
CA THR A 34 -12.39 18.99 13.98
C THR A 34 -12.60 17.99 12.82
N ILE A 35 -13.73 18.09 12.11
CA ILE A 35 -14.03 17.23 10.96
C ILE A 35 -13.05 17.51 9.80
N LEU A 36 -12.83 18.78 9.46
CA LEU A 36 -11.89 19.19 8.40
C LEU A 36 -10.47 18.72 8.69
N SER A 37 -10.00 18.86 9.93
CA SER A 37 -8.65 18.40 10.31
C SER A 37 -8.47 16.89 10.10
N ARG A 38 -9.52 16.08 10.36
CA ARG A 38 -9.50 14.64 10.10
C ARG A 38 -9.48 14.32 8.61
N ILE A 39 -10.27 15.03 7.81
CA ILE A 39 -10.30 14.85 6.36
C ILE A 39 -8.92 15.19 5.78
N ILE A 40 -8.33 16.32 6.17
CA ILE A 40 -6.99 16.74 5.74
C ILE A 40 -5.96 15.68 6.13
N TRP A 41 -6.00 15.19 7.38
CA TRP A 41 -5.07 14.16 7.82
C TRP A 41 -5.18 12.88 7.00
N TYR A 42 -6.41 12.43 6.71
CA TYR A 42 -6.67 11.26 5.87
C TYR A 42 -6.10 11.46 4.46
N ILE A 43 -6.31 12.64 3.86
CA ILE A 43 -5.76 12.98 2.54
C ILE A 43 -4.24 12.95 2.56
N VAL A 44 -3.61 13.54 3.58
CA VAL A 44 -2.14 13.56 3.72
C VAL A 44 -1.58 12.15 3.88
N GLU A 45 -2.18 11.31 4.72
CA GLU A 45 -1.75 9.92 4.91
C GLU A 45 -1.87 9.13 3.60
N HIS A 46 -2.97 9.30 2.87
CA HIS A 46 -3.18 8.64 1.60
C HIS A 46 -2.21 9.13 0.51
N ALA A 47 -1.88 10.42 0.50
CA ALA A 47 -0.89 11.00 -0.40
C ALA A 47 0.52 10.48 -0.10
N LEU A 48 0.92 10.44 1.17
CA LEU A 48 2.22 9.91 1.60
C LEU A 48 2.38 8.43 1.23
N LEU A 49 1.34 7.61 1.43
CA LEU A 49 1.33 6.21 1.02
C LEU A 49 1.50 6.06 -0.50
N ASN A 50 0.79 6.86 -1.30
CA ASN A 50 0.94 6.83 -2.77
C ASN A 50 2.35 7.23 -3.23
N VAL A 51 2.97 8.22 -2.57
CA VAL A 51 4.35 8.62 -2.86
C VAL A 51 5.32 7.50 -2.50
N GLN A 52 5.14 6.85 -1.35
CA GLN A 52 5.98 5.73 -0.94
C GLN A 52 5.84 4.55 -1.92
N ILE A 53 4.61 4.18 -2.28
CA ILE A 53 4.32 3.15 -3.28
C ILE A 53 5.03 3.48 -4.59
N SER A 54 4.93 4.73 -5.07
CA SER A 54 5.54 5.14 -6.35
C SER A 54 7.07 5.07 -6.31
N LYS A 55 7.68 5.44 -5.17
CA LYS A 55 9.13 5.31 -4.98
C LYS A 55 9.57 3.85 -4.96
N ASP A 56 8.85 3.00 -4.24
CA ASP A 56 9.14 1.56 -4.17
C ASP A 56 8.96 0.90 -5.54
N PHE A 57 7.94 1.31 -6.28
CA PHE A 57 7.69 0.85 -7.64
C PHE A 57 8.87 1.14 -8.57
N ARG A 58 9.32 2.40 -8.62
CA ARG A 58 10.44 2.82 -9.49
C ARG A 58 11.74 2.06 -9.24
N VAL A 59 12.00 1.67 -7.99
CA VAL A 59 13.22 0.92 -7.65
C VAL A 59 13.15 -0.51 -8.16
N HIS A 60 11.97 -1.14 -8.12
CA HIS A 60 11.81 -2.56 -8.43
C HIS A 60 11.34 -2.84 -9.87
N GLU A 61 10.82 -1.83 -10.56
CA GLU A 61 10.24 -1.94 -11.90
C GLU A 61 11.22 -2.54 -12.93
N THR A 62 12.45 -2.03 -12.98
CA THR A 62 13.46 -2.44 -13.96
C THR A 62 13.91 -3.89 -13.72
N SER A 63 14.22 -4.24 -12.47
CA SER A 63 14.57 -5.61 -12.10
C SER A 63 13.43 -6.58 -12.38
N PHE A 64 12.19 -6.21 -12.08
CA PHE A 64 11.01 -7.02 -12.35
C PHE A 64 10.80 -7.26 -13.85
N LYS A 65 10.95 -6.22 -14.68
CA LYS A 65 10.90 -6.34 -16.15
C LYS A 65 11.99 -7.27 -16.69
N GLN A 66 13.21 -7.18 -16.15
CA GLN A 66 14.33 -8.02 -16.58
C GLN A 66 14.13 -9.50 -16.21
N LEU A 67 13.64 -9.78 -15.00
CA LEU A 67 13.42 -11.15 -14.50
C LEU A 67 12.29 -11.89 -15.22
N TYR A 68 11.20 -11.20 -15.56
CA TYR A 68 10.00 -11.84 -16.13
C TYR A 68 9.73 -11.50 -17.60
N GLY A 69 10.63 -10.74 -18.23
CA GLY A 69 10.60 -10.44 -19.66
C GLY A 69 9.24 -9.91 -20.14
N PRO A 70 8.65 -10.50 -21.21
CA PRO A 70 7.39 -10.01 -21.80
C PRO A 70 6.21 -9.95 -20.82
N TYR A 71 6.12 -10.89 -19.88
CA TYR A 71 5.04 -10.93 -18.90
C TYR A 71 5.21 -9.87 -17.82
N GLY A 72 6.46 -9.65 -17.36
CA GLY A 72 6.79 -8.57 -16.43
C GLY A 72 6.51 -7.19 -17.03
N ILE A 73 6.93 -6.96 -18.29
CA ILE A 73 6.67 -5.72 -19.01
C ILE A 73 5.16 -5.45 -19.15
N ARG A 74 4.39 -6.46 -19.55
CA ARG A 74 2.93 -6.34 -19.69
C ARG A 74 2.27 -5.93 -18.38
N LEU A 75 2.67 -6.54 -17.26
CA LEU A 75 2.10 -6.26 -15.95
C LEU A 75 2.44 -4.85 -15.47
N ILE A 76 3.68 -4.41 -15.67
CA ILE A 76 4.08 -3.05 -15.31
C ILE A 76 3.31 -2.03 -16.15
N ASN A 77 3.21 -2.24 -17.47
CA ASN A 77 2.44 -1.34 -18.33
C ASN A 77 0.95 -1.31 -17.92
N LYS A 78 0.38 -2.46 -17.53
CA LYS A 78 -0.98 -2.53 -16.96
C LYS A 78 -1.08 -1.78 -15.63
N SER A 79 -0.05 -1.81 -14.79
CA SER A 79 -0.01 -1.04 -13.54
C SER A 79 0.14 0.47 -13.74
N GLU A 80 0.58 0.92 -14.92
CA GLU A 80 0.62 2.34 -15.28
C GLU A 80 -0.79 2.90 -15.47
N THR A 81 -1.68 2.10 -16.08
CA THR A 81 -3.08 2.46 -16.34
C THR A 81 -4.03 2.07 -15.21
N ASP A 82 -3.78 0.96 -14.52
CA ASP A 82 -4.61 0.42 -13.44
C ASP A 82 -3.96 0.58 -12.05
N ALA A 83 -4.57 1.43 -11.24
CA ALA A 83 -4.12 1.71 -9.88
C ALA A 83 -4.25 0.50 -8.93
N ILE A 84 -5.16 -0.44 -9.21
CA ILE A 84 -5.34 -1.65 -8.40
C ILE A 84 -4.14 -2.57 -8.60
N VAL A 85 -3.78 -2.86 -9.85
CA VAL A 85 -2.61 -3.69 -10.20
C VAL A 85 -1.33 -3.08 -9.61
N ARG A 86 -1.19 -1.75 -9.65
CA ARG A 86 -0.06 -1.05 -9.04
C ARG A 86 0.02 -1.26 -7.53
N ARG A 87 -1.11 -1.16 -6.82
CA ARG A 87 -1.15 -1.40 -5.37
C ARG A 87 -0.81 -2.84 -5.02
N GLU A 88 -1.33 -3.81 -5.78
CA GLU A 88 -1.04 -5.22 -5.55
C GLU A 88 0.44 -5.55 -5.78
N LEU A 89 1.06 -5.01 -6.83
CA LEU A 89 2.48 -5.17 -7.07
C LEU A 89 3.34 -4.50 -5.98
N ALA A 90 2.87 -3.37 -5.44
CA ALA A 90 3.55 -2.66 -4.36
C ALA A 90 3.66 -3.48 -3.07
N GLU A 91 2.81 -4.49 -2.86
CA GLU A 91 2.89 -5.39 -1.71
C GLU A 91 4.19 -6.20 -1.71
N VAL A 92 4.67 -6.59 -2.89
CA VAL A 92 5.91 -7.35 -3.07
C VAL A 92 7.10 -6.41 -3.35
N PHE A 93 6.86 -5.19 -3.84
CA PHE A 93 7.90 -4.17 -4.02
C PHE A 93 8.23 -3.40 -2.73
N THR A 94 7.63 -3.79 -1.60
CA THR A 94 7.92 -3.16 -0.31
C THR A 94 9.41 -3.24 0.05
N ARG A 95 9.93 -2.18 0.70
CA ARG A 95 11.30 -2.17 1.26
C ARG A 95 11.45 -3.03 2.51
N SER A 96 10.36 -3.27 3.25
CA SER A 96 10.43 -3.99 4.52
C SER A 96 10.44 -5.50 4.28
N MET A 97 11.58 -6.14 4.53
CA MET A 97 11.72 -7.60 4.36
C MET A 97 10.77 -8.40 5.26
N LYS A 98 10.48 -7.92 6.48
CA LYS A 98 9.49 -8.54 7.36
C LYS A 98 8.08 -8.49 6.77
N LYS A 99 7.71 -7.37 6.13
CA LYS A 99 6.42 -7.23 5.46
C LYS A 99 6.38 -8.12 4.21
N LEU A 100 7.47 -8.14 3.44
CA LEU A 100 7.61 -8.99 2.27
C LEU A 100 7.45 -10.47 2.61
N ALA A 101 8.10 -10.97 3.66
CA ALA A 101 8.00 -12.35 4.11
C ALA A 101 6.54 -12.75 4.42
N LYS A 102 5.83 -11.89 5.16
CA LYS A 102 4.41 -12.09 5.46
C LYS A 102 3.53 -12.08 4.20
N THR A 103 3.80 -11.17 3.26
CA THR A 103 3.09 -11.13 1.98
C THR A 103 3.32 -12.40 1.18
N VAL A 104 4.56 -12.91 1.14
CA VAL A 104 4.91 -14.15 0.44
C VAL A 104 4.20 -15.35 1.06
N GLU A 105 4.19 -15.47 2.38
CA GLU A 105 3.45 -16.52 3.09
C GLU A 105 1.95 -16.50 2.74
N GLN A 106 1.33 -15.31 2.68
CA GLN A 106 -0.06 -15.16 2.24
C GLN A 106 -0.27 -15.56 0.78
N LEU A 107 0.68 -15.21 -0.09
CA LEU A 107 0.63 -15.61 -1.50
C LEU A 107 0.78 -17.14 -1.63
N GLU A 108 1.63 -17.79 -0.84
CA GLU A 108 1.77 -19.25 -0.83
C GLU A 108 0.49 -19.95 -0.37
N MET A 109 -0.17 -19.43 0.67
CA MET A 109 -1.48 -19.94 1.08
C MET A 109 -2.50 -19.84 -0.05
N MET A 110 -2.54 -18.72 -0.78
CA MET A 110 -3.43 -18.58 -1.94
C MET A 110 -3.05 -19.54 -3.09
N ASP A 111 -1.76 -19.77 -3.35
CA ASP A 111 -1.31 -20.73 -4.37
C ASP A 111 -1.75 -22.16 -4.05
N THR A 112 -1.74 -22.56 -2.78
CA THR A 112 -2.27 -23.87 -2.37
C THR A 112 -3.78 -23.97 -2.62
N LEU A 113 -4.54 -22.90 -2.38
CA LEU A 113 -5.97 -22.83 -2.70
C LEU A 113 -6.24 -22.87 -4.20
N PHE A 114 -5.39 -22.25 -5.02
CA PHE A 114 -5.52 -22.31 -6.48
C PHE A 114 -5.22 -23.70 -7.03
N LYS A 115 -4.22 -24.39 -6.47
CA LYS A 115 -3.92 -25.80 -6.78
C LYS A 115 -5.06 -26.73 -6.37
N ALA A 116 -5.80 -26.40 -5.32
CA ALA A 116 -6.99 -27.14 -4.87
C ALA A 116 -8.24 -26.89 -5.73
N GLY A 117 -8.17 -26.04 -6.77
CA GLY A 117 -9.23 -25.85 -7.77
C GLY A 117 -9.89 -24.47 -7.77
N MET A 118 -9.55 -23.57 -6.85
CA MET A 118 -10.12 -22.21 -6.79
C MET A 118 -9.34 -21.21 -7.66
N ARG A 119 -9.06 -21.55 -8.91
CA ARG A 119 -8.23 -20.71 -9.78
C ARG A 119 -9.01 -19.47 -10.27
N PRO A 120 -8.52 -18.25 -10.05
CA PRO A 120 -9.14 -17.03 -10.57
C PRO A 120 -8.85 -16.86 -12.07
N ASP A 121 -9.43 -15.82 -12.67
CA ASP A 121 -9.21 -15.44 -14.06
C ASP A 121 -7.72 -15.37 -14.43
N GLY A 122 -7.41 -15.65 -15.71
CA GLY A 122 -6.03 -15.83 -16.18
C GLY A 122 -5.10 -14.64 -15.89
N ASP A 123 -5.59 -13.41 -16.00
CA ASP A 123 -4.83 -12.20 -15.70
C ASP A 123 -4.52 -12.06 -14.20
N THR A 124 -5.48 -12.38 -13.34
CA THR A 124 -5.34 -12.33 -11.88
C THR A 124 -4.41 -13.43 -11.38
N TYR A 125 -4.51 -14.62 -11.99
CA TYR A 125 -3.59 -15.72 -11.72
C TYR A 125 -2.15 -15.37 -12.14
N LEU A 126 -1.96 -14.76 -13.32
CA LEU A 126 -0.64 -14.32 -13.78
C LEU A 126 -0.04 -13.28 -12.83
N LEU A 127 -0.84 -12.31 -12.38
CA LEU A 127 -0.40 -11.32 -11.40
C LEU A 127 0.02 -11.97 -10.08
N HIS A 128 -0.76 -12.94 -9.59
CA HIS A 128 -0.42 -13.70 -8.39
C HIS A 128 0.89 -14.48 -8.54
N ASP A 129 1.04 -15.26 -9.61
CA ASP A 129 2.23 -16.08 -9.86
C ASP A 129 3.51 -15.25 -9.97
N LEU A 130 3.45 -14.12 -10.69
CA LEU A 130 4.60 -13.21 -10.81
C LEU A 130 4.94 -12.53 -9.48
N LYS A 131 3.94 -12.16 -8.68
CA LYS A 131 4.13 -11.63 -7.33
C LYS A 131 4.84 -12.65 -6.43
N LEU A 132 4.37 -13.89 -6.44
CA LEU A 132 4.95 -14.97 -5.62
C LEU A 132 6.40 -15.24 -6.01
N LYS A 133 6.67 -15.41 -7.31
CA LYS A 133 8.03 -15.64 -7.82
C LYS A 133 8.98 -14.50 -7.45
N TYR A 134 8.53 -13.25 -7.56
CA TYR A 134 9.39 -12.11 -7.28
C TYR A 134 9.66 -11.94 -5.79
N GLY A 135 8.64 -12.16 -4.96
CA GLY A 135 8.77 -12.12 -3.52
C GLY A 135 9.76 -13.16 -3.00
N LYS A 136 9.67 -14.40 -3.50
CA LYS A 136 10.63 -15.48 -3.18
C LYS A 136 12.05 -15.13 -3.59
N HIS A 137 12.25 -14.76 -4.86
CA HIS A 137 13.56 -14.35 -5.35
C HIS A 137 14.20 -13.23 -4.53
N ARG A 138 13.42 -12.26 -4.05
CA ARG A 138 13.91 -11.19 -3.18
C ARG A 138 14.27 -11.67 -1.77
N LEU A 139 13.50 -12.59 -1.19
CA LEU A 139 13.81 -13.18 0.10
C LEU A 139 15.08 -14.03 0.03
N ASP A 140 15.19 -14.88 -1.00
CA ASP A 140 16.32 -15.78 -1.21
C ASP A 140 17.65 -15.00 -1.37
N ASN A 141 17.61 -13.90 -2.12
CA ASN A 141 18.78 -13.02 -2.32
C ASN A 141 19.20 -12.27 -1.04
N GLU A 142 18.28 -12.02 -0.11
CA GLU A 142 18.61 -11.40 1.17
C GLU A 142 19.18 -12.43 2.15
N THR A 143 18.65 -13.66 2.16
CA THR A 143 19.17 -14.75 3.00
C THR A 143 20.52 -15.30 2.53
N SER A 144 20.89 -15.05 1.28
CA SER A 144 22.17 -15.47 0.70
C SER A 144 23.32 -14.47 0.91
N LYS A 145 23.06 -13.34 1.59
CA LYS A 145 24.05 -12.33 1.98
C LYS A 145 24.39 -12.46 3.46
#